data_AF-A0A7W9ZRC5-F1
#
_entry.id   AF-A0A7W9ZRC5-F1
#
_cell.length_a   1.000
_cell.length_b   1.000
_cell.length_c   1.000
_cell.angle_alpha   90.00
_cell.angle_beta   90.00
_cell.angle_gamma   90.00
#
_symmetry.space_group_name_H-M   'P 1'
#
loop_
_entity.id
_entity.type
_entity.pdbx_description
1 polymer ?
#
loop_
_entity_poly.entity_id
_entity_poly.type
_entity_poly.pdbx_seq_one_letter_code
_entity_poly.pdbx_strand_id
1 'polypeptide(L)'
;MSDTNDFSEEEIAAVREHADRRHLSGKEERVANLARLGLWDAPRLTFNERGMKIRAILIGDPNSSEAELAVMFPYLFGESNPEQKARFEHRLLELNLAWVTERGFVFLNARGDKVMRDVYWLRH
;
A
#
# COMPACT_ATOMS: atom_id res chain seq x y z
N MET A 1 27.79 3.40 -4.85
CA MET A 1 27.22 3.34 -6.21
C MET A 1 25.79 3.84 -6.10
N SER A 2 25.50 5.06 -6.53
CA SER A 2 24.12 5.57 -6.54
C SER A 2 23.47 5.09 -7.83
N ASP A 3 22.81 3.94 -7.79
CA ASP A 3 21.76 3.65 -8.76
C ASP A 3 20.63 4.65 -8.46
N THR A 4 20.70 5.83 -9.08
CA THR A 4 19.50 6.62 -9.32
C THR A 4 18.58 5.73 -10.12
N ASN A 5 17.68 5.03 -9.43
CA ASN A 5 16.63 4.26 -10.05
C ASN A 5 15.77 5.23 -10.87
N ASP A 6 16.08 5.37 -12.16
CA ASP A 6 15.25 6.07 -13.14
C ASP A 6 13.97 5.26 -13.34
N PHE A 7 13.04 5.37 -12.41
CA PHE A 7 11.65 4.97 -12.59
C PHE A 7 10.90 6.16 -13.16
N SER A 8 10.17 5.95 -14.25
CA SER A 8 9.32 7.01 -14.77
C SER A 8 8.17 7.29 -13.79
N GLU A 9 7.63 8.51 -13.82
CA GLU A 9 6.46 8.87 -13.03
C GLU A 9 5.26 7.95 -13.35
N GLU A 10 5.15 7.53 -14.61
CA GLU A 10 4.12 6.61 -15.09
C GLU A 10 4.26 5.21 -14.47
N GLU A 11 5.49 4.70 -14.35
CA GLU A 11 5.77 3.42 -13.70
C GLU A 11 5.44 3.48 -12.20
N ILE A 12 5.85 4.55 -11.52
CA ILE A 12 5.54 4.77 -10.10
C ILE A 12 4.04 4.86 -9.89
N ALA A 13 3.34 5.63 -10.73
CA ALA A 13 1.89 5.80 -10.66
C ALA A 13 1.16 4.47 -10.88
N ALA A 14 1.56 3.67 -11.88
CA ALA A 14 0.93 2.38 -12.16
C ALA A 14 1.11 1.37 -11.02
N VAL A 15 2.31 1.32 -10.41
CA VAL A 15 2.56 0.43 -9.25
C VAL A 15 1.79 0.91 -8.02
N ARG A 16 1.76 2.23 -7.76
CA ARG A 16 0.98 2.83 -6.67
C ARG A 16 -0.50 2.52 -6.84
N GLU A 17 -1.04 2.75 -8.03
CA GLU A 17 -2.45 2.49 -8.31
C GLU A 17 -2.80 1.02 -8.11
N HIS A 18 -1.97 0.09 -8.59
CA HIS A 18 -2.20 -1.33 -8.38
C HIS A 18 -2.09 -1.75 -6.90
N ALA A 19 -1.16 -1.16 -6.14
CA ALA A 19 -1.00 -1.45 -4.72
C ALA A 19 -2.18 -0.89 -3.90
N ASP A 20 -2.51 0.38 -4.07
CA ASP A 20 -3.49 1.11 -3.25
C ASP A 20 -4.93 0.72 -3.57
N ARG A 21 -5.21 0.34 -4.83
CA ARG A 21 -6.57 -0.01 -5.29
C ARG A 21 -6.78 -1.51 -5.45
N ARG A 22 -5.97 -2.35 -4.80
CA ARG A 22 -6.06 -3.83 -4.92
C ARG A 22 -7.46 -4.39 -4.66
N HIS A 23 -8.23 -3.74 -3.79
CA HIS A 23 -9.57 -4.16 -3.36
C HIS A 23 -10.71 -3.58 -4.20
N LEU A 24 -10.40 -2.71 -5.17
CA LEU A 24 -11.39 -2.07 -6.04
C LEU A 24 -11.51 -2.81 -7.38
N SER A 25 -12.65 -2.63 -8.05
CA SER A 25 -12.86 -3.07 -9.44
C SER A 25 -11.81 -2.48 -10.39
N GLY A 26 -11.66 -3.05 -11.60
CA GLY A 26 -10.66 -2.60 -12.60
C GLY A 26 -9.28 -3.25 -12.43
N LYS A 27 -9.20 -4.41 -11.75
CA LYS A 27 -7.93 -5.14 -11.60
C LYS A 27 -7.31 -5.49 -12.97
N GLU A 28 -8.12 -5.91 -13.93
CA GLU A 28 -7.66 -6.29 -15.27
C GLU A 28 -7.02 -5.11 -16.01
N GLU A 29 -7.65 -3.93 -15.96
CA GLU A 29 -7.12 -2.69 -16.55
C GLU A 29 -5.78 -2.29 -15.93
N ARG A 30 -5.68 -2.37 -14.59
CA ARG A 30 -4.42 -2.09 -13.88
C ARG A 30 -3.31 -3.08 -14.25
N VAL A 31 -3.63 -4.37 -14.34
CA VAL A 31 -2.67 -5.40 -14.78
C VAL A 31 -2.26 -5.18 -16.23
N ALA A 32 -3.18 -4.83 -17.12
CA ALA A 32 -2.88 -4.51 -18.51
C ALA A 32 -1.95 -3.29 -18.62
N ASN A 33 -2.17 -2.26 -17.80
CA ASN A 33 -1.29 -1.09 -17.75
C ASN A 33 0.12 -1.46 -17.27
N LEU A 34 0.22 -2.26 -16.21
CA LEU A 34 1.52 -2.78 -15.73
C LEU A 34 2.23 -3.65 -16.77
N ALA A 35 1.49 -4.47 -17.52
CA ALA A 35 2.03 -5.28 -18.60
C ALA A 35 2.55 -4.42 -19.76
N ARG A 36 1.80 -3.37 -20.15
CA ARG A 36 2.24 -2.39 -21.16
C ARG A 36 3.54 -1.69 -20.76
N LEU A 37 3.69 -1.40 -19.47
CA LEU A 37 4.90 -0.78 -18.90
C LEU A 37 6.03 -1.78 -18.64
N GLY A 38 5.85 -3.07 -18.93
CA GLY A 38 6.87 -4.09 -18.68
C GLY A 38 7.18 -4.29 -17.19
N LEU A 39 6.19 -4.11 -16.32
CA LEU A 39 6.31 -4.27 -14.86
C LEU A 39 5.61 -5.53 -14.32
N TRP A 40 4.92 -6.27 -15.18
CA TRP A 40 4.11 -7.44 -14.81
C TRP A 40 4.74 -8.75 -15.27
N ASP A 41 4.83 -9.73 -14.37
CA ASP A 41 5.17 -11.12 -14.64
C ASP A 41 3.87 -11.92 -14.78
N ALA A 42 3.41 -12.10 -16.03
CA ALA A 42 2.17 -12.80 -16.33
C ALA A 42 2.16 -14.26 -15.85
N PRO A 43 3.22 -15.08 -16.07
CA PRO A 43 3.28 -16.44 -15.51
C PRO A 43 3.09 -16.53 -14.00
N ARG A 44 3.65 -15.57 -13.24
CA ARG A 44 3.58 -15.56 -11.76
C ARG A 44 2.41 -14.74 -11.21
N LEU A 45 1.63 -14.08 -12.08
CA LEU A 45 0.52 -13.20 -11.70
C LEU A 45 0.93 -12.14 -10.65
N THR A 46 2.12 -11.57 -10.82
CA THR A 46 2.70 -10.61 -9.86
C THR A 46 3.61 -9.59 -10.57
N PHE A 47 4.18 -8.64 -9.82
CA PHE A 47 5.19 -7.73 -10.36
C PHE A 47 6.46 -8.49 -10.73
N ASN A 48 7.11 -8.08 -11.83
CA ASN A 48 8.48 -8.52 -12.11
C ASN A 48 9.50 -7.84 -11.18
N GLU A 49 10.80 -8.09 -11.39
CA GLU A 49 11.85 -7.51 -10.54
C GLU A 49 11.80 -5.97 -10.48
N ARG A 50 11.54 -5.30 -11.61
CA ARG A 50 11.45 -3.85 -11.69
C ARG A 50 10.23 -3.31 -10.94
N GLY A 51 9.05 -3.91 -11.17
CA GLY A 51 7.83 -3.56 -10.45
C GLY A 51 7.97 -3.79 -8.94
N MET A 52 8.68 -4.84 -8.53
CA MET A 52 8.98 -5.11 -7.11
C MET A 52 9.90 -4.05 -6.49
N LYS A 53 10.89 -3.52 -7.24
CA LYS A 53 11.74 -2.41 -6.75
C LYS A 53 10.94 -1.14 -6.54
N ILE A 54 10.06 -0.77 -7.48
CA ILE A 54 9.16 0.39 -7.33
C ILE A 54 8.25 0.20 -6.11
N ARG A 55 7.66 -1.00 -5.98
CA ARG A 55 6.79 -1.32 -4.84
C ARG A 55 7.56 -1.21 -3.50
N ALA A 56 8.81 -1.65 -3.45
CA ALA A 56 9.65 -1.51 -2.26
C ALA A 56 9.88 -0.03 -1.89
N ILE A 57 10.10 0.85 -2.89
CA ILE A 57 10.19 2.30 -2.65
C ILE A 57 8.88 2.86 -2.08
N LEU A 58 7.73 2.44 -2.62
CA LEU A 58 6.42 2.87 -2.12
C LEU A 58 6.14 2.38 -0.69
N ILE A 59 6.67 1.21 -0.32
CA ILE A 59 6.61 0.67 1.05
C ILE A 59 7.56 1.41 1.99
N GLY A 60 8.67 1.94 1.49
CA GLY A 60 9.69 2.61 2.30
C GLY A 60 10.45 1.65 3.20
N ASP A 61 10.63 2.02 4.47
CA ASP A 61 11.44 1.27 5.44
C ASP A 61 10.94 -0.20 5.57
N PRO A 62 11.79 -1.23 5.48
CA PRO A 62 11.34 -2.61 5.69
C PRO A 62 10.79 -2.86 7.10
N ASN A 63 11.08 -2.02 8.10
CA ASN A 63 10.58 -2.13 9.46
C ASN A 63 9.41 -1.18 9.72
N SER A 64 8.42 -1.65 10.48
CA SER A 64 7.34 -0.80 10.95
C SER A 64 7.78 -0.07 12.22
N SER A 65 7.51 1.23 12.28
CA SER A 65 7.77 2.03 13.46
C SER A 65 6.75 1.75 14.57
N GLU A 66 7.12 2.06 15.81
CA GLU A 66 6.22 1.91 16.96
C GLU A 66 4.91 2.71 16.77
N ALA A 67 4.99 3.93 16.21
CA ALA A 67 3.82 4.76 15.95
C ALA A 67 2.86 4.12 14.94
N GLU A 68 3.39 3.52 13.88
CA GLU A 68 2.59 2.82 12.87
C GLU A 68 1.91 1.57 13.44
N LEU A 69 2.62 0.80 14.25
CA LEU A 69 2.06 -0.37 14.93
C LEU A 69 0.99 0.03 15.96
N ALA A 70 1.23 1.09 16.72
CA ALA A 70 0.33 1.59 17.76
C ALA A 70 -1.01 2.10 17.22
N VAL A 71 -1.04 2.66 16.00
CA VAL A 71 -2.31 3.02 15.33
C VAL A 71 -2.96 1.81 14.67
N MET A 72 -2.18 0.95 14.01
CA MET A 72 -2.69 -0.13 13.17
C MET A 72 -3.30 -1.26 14.02
N PHE A 73 -2.71 -1.59 15.16
CA PHE A 73 -3.21 -2.65 16.04
C PHE A 73 -4.66 -2.42 16.50
N PRO A 74 -5.00 -1.29 17.17
CA PRO A 74 -6.37 -1.04 17.59
C PRO A 74 -7.31 -0.78 16.40
N TYR A 75 -6.82 -0.29 15.27
CA TYR A 75 -7.63 -0.15 14.04
C TYR A 75 -8.12 -1.51 13.51
N LEU A 76 -7.30 -2.56 13.60
CA LEU A 76 -7.65 -3.90 13.11
C LEU A 76 -8.37 -4.76 14.15
N PHE A 77 -8.00 -4.65 15.42
CA PHE A 77 -8.39 -5.60 16.46
C PHE A 77 -9.05 -4.98 17.69
N GLY A 78 -9.06 -3.65 17.79
CA GLY A 78 -9.73 -2.95 18.87
C GLY A 78 -11.25 -2.94 18.68
N GLU A 79 -11.99 -2.99 19.78
CA GLU A 79 -13.38 -2.58 19.75
C GLU A 79 -13.43 -1.07 19.48
N SER A 80 -14.10 -0.67 18.40
CA SER A 80 -14.23 0.73 18.02
C SER A 80 -15.65 1.08 17.63
N ASN A 81 -16.20 2.13 18.24
CA ASN A 81 -17.37 2.82 17.74
C ASN A 81 -17.03 3.68 16.51
N PRO A 82 -18.01 4.23 15.78
CA PRO A 82 -17.76 5.01 14.56
C PRO A 82 -16.80 6.19 14.76
N GLU A 83 -16.89 6.91 15.87
CA GLU A 83 -15.99 8.04 16.17
C GLU A 83 -14.55 7.59 16.44
N GLN A 84 -14.38 6.47 17.16
CA GLN A 84 -13.08 5.86 17.39
C GLN A 84 -12.46 5.39 16.07
N LYS A 85 -13.26 4.76 15.20
CA LYS A 85 -12.79 4.34 13.87
C LYS A 85 -12.34 5.54 13.03
N ALA A 86 -13.13 6.61 12.98
CA ALA A 86 -12.77 7.84 12.27
C ALA A 86 -11.48 8.47 12.82
N ARG A 87 -11.25 8.42 14.14
CA ARG A 87 -9.97 8.87 14.74
C ARG A 87 -8.78 8.03 14.30
N PHE A 88 -8.93 6.70 14.23
CA PHE A 88 -7.86 5.84 13.72
C PHE A 88 -7.60 6.10 12.24
N GLU A 89 -8.64 6.21 11.42
CA GLU A 89 -8.51 6.57 9.99
C GLU A 89 -7.78 7.91 9.81
N HIS A 90 -8.08 8.93 10.62
CA HIS A 90 -7.36 10.20 10.62
C HIS A 90 -5.87 10.02 10.95
N ARG A 91 -5.55 9.24 12.00
CA ARG A 91 -4.15 8.96 12.36
C ARG A 91 -3.42 8.16 11.28
N LEU A 92 -4.09 7.23 10.61
CA LEU A 92 -3.51 6.49 9.48
C LEU A 92 -3.15 7.45 8.32
N LEU A 93 -3.99 8.46 8.05
CA LEU A 93 -3.71 9.48 7.05
C LEU A 93 -2.52 10.37 7.45
N GLU A 94 -2.45 10.83 8.71
CA GLU A 94 -1.33 11.63 9.23
C GLU A 94 0.02 10.88 9.13
N LEU A 95 -0.01 9.56 9.27
CA LEU A 95 1.17 8.69 9.16
C LEU A 95 1.46 8.24 7.72
N ASN A 96 0.73 8.75 6.73
CA ASN A 96 0.83 8.32 5.32
C ASN A 96 0.69 6.80 5.14
N LEU A 97 -0.17 6.16 5.93
CA LEU A 97 -0.52 4.73 5.81
C LEU A 97 -1.78 4.50 4.98
N ALA A 98 -2.51 5.56 4.68
CA ALA A 98 -3.80 5.51 4.01
C ALA A 98 -3.97 6.64 3.00
N TRP A 99 -5.02 6.54 2.20
CA TRP A 99 -5.48 7.54 1.26
C TRP A 99 -7.00 7.63 1.28
N VAL A 100 -7.55 8.75 0.79
CA VAL A 100 -8.99 9.00 0.74
C VAL A 100 -9.48 8.86 -0.70
N THR A 101 -10.53 8.06 -0.91
CA THR A 101 -11.20 7.94 -2.22
C THR A 101 -11.98 9.20 -2.58
N GLU A 102 -12.37 9.29 -3.85
CA GLU A 102 -13.26 10.31 -4.38
C GLU A 102 -14.64 10.31 -3.68
N ARG A 103 -15.01 9.19 -3.05
CA ARG A 103 -16.26 9.03 -2.28
C ARG A 103 -16.08 9.22 -0.77
N GLY A 104 -14.89 9.58 -0.30
CA GLY A 104 -14.60 9.85 1.11
C GLY A 104 -14.24 8.64 1.96
N PHE A 105 -14.18 7.43 1.39
CA PHE A 105 -13.67 6.25 2.11
C PHE A 105 -12.16 6.30 2.30
N VAL A 106 -11.68 5.79 3.44
CA VAL A 106 -10.26 5.65 3.75
C VAL A 106 -9.80 4.22 3.47
N PHE A 107 -8.74 4.07 2.68
CA PHE A 107 -8.11 2.78 2.38
C PHE A 107 -6.63 2.82 2.70
N LEU A 108 -6.06 1.67 3.06
CA LEU A 108 -4.62 1.53 3.23
C LEU A 108 -3.92 1.72 1.88
N ASN A 109 -2.75 2.35 1.90
CA ASN A 109 -1.82 2.39 0.78
C ASN A 109 -0.80 1.25 0.89
N ALA A 110 0.16 1.18 -0.04
CA ALA A 110 1.23 0.17 -0.01
C ALA A 110 1.97 0.04 1.34
N ARG A 111 2.24 1.17 2.02
CA ARG A 111 2.86 1.21 3.35
C ARG A 111 1.91 0.67 4.41
N GLY A 112 0.68 1.15 4.45
CA GLY A 112 -0.35 0.69 5.39
C GLY A 112 -0.61 -0.81 5.28
N ASP A 113 -0.67 -1.34 4.05
CA ASP A 113 -0.83 -2.76 3.77
C ASP A 113 0.33 -3.61 4.33
N LYS A 114 1.55 -3.07 4.31
CA LYS A 114 2.72 -3.72 4.90
C LYS A 114 2.63 -3.70 6.42
N VAL A 115 2.36 -2.55 7.04
CA VAL A 115 2.22 -2.42 8.50
C VAL A 115 1.11 -3.32 9.03
N MET A 116 -0.03 -3.39 8.31
CA MET A 116 -1.13 -4.30 8.61
C MET A 116 -0.65 -5.75 8.70
N ARG A 117 0.17 -6.22 7.74
CA ARG A 117 0.73 -7.58 7.76
C ARG A 117 1.65 -7.80 8.95
N ASP A 118 2.52 -6.85 9.26
CA ASP A 118 3.41 -6.97 10.42
C ASP A 118 2.61 -7.11 11.71
N VAL A 119 1.53 -6.34 11.86
CA VAL A 119 0.61 -6.45 13.01
C VAL A 119 -0.06 -7.83 13.07
N TYR A 120 -0.50 -8.37 11.92
CA TYR A 120 -1.02 -9.75 11.88
C TYR A 120 0.02 -10.77 12.30
N TRP A 121 1.28 -10.64 11.84
CA TRP A 121 2.37 -11.53 12.23
C TRP A 121 2.73 -11.40 13.72
N LEU A 122 2.76 -10.19 14.29
CA LEU A 122 3.07 -10.00 15.70
C LEU A 122 2.01 -10.59 16.65
N ARG A 123 0.77 -10.76 16.16
CA ARG A 123 -0.32 -11.35 16.93
C ARG A 123 -0.28 -12.88 16.97
N HIS A 124 0.39 -13.53 16.02
CA HIS A 124 0.36 -14.98 15.80
C HIS A 124 1.73 -15.63 15.96
#